data_AF-A0A9D4H2L3-F1
#
_entry.id   AF-A0A9D4H2L3-F1
#
_cell.length_a   1.000
_cell.length_b   1.000
_cell.length_c   1.000
_cell.angle_alpha   90.00
_cell.angle_beta   90.00
_cell.angle_gamma   90.00
#
_symmetry.space_group_name_H-M   'P 1'
#
loop_
_entity.id
_entity.type
_entity.pdbx_description
1 polymer ?
#
loop_
_entity_poly.entity_id
_entity_poly.type
_entity_poly.pdbx_seq_one_letter_code
_entity_poly.pdbx_strand_id
1 'polypeptide(L)'
;IEYLATSSDLADRERYPSLYRLTAPERVGSAVVELLKTFNWSRIGIIQQAEGNLSMTINDLKKELEVTNVAVIAPISASTDSNLLLENMEALKNLHARIIVVTAFQETTLQIICSAYKLALYGIQFVWIFTEKYSNEFWRNSGFSCTETEMQTVVEGAFFCHTVKHNPFEEIGIANITCKDTRLR
;
A
#
# COMPACT_ATOMS: atom_id res chain seq x y z
N ILE A 1 7.67 26.98 -5.18
CA ILE A 1 7.74 25.67 -5.87
C ILE A 1 8.28 24.69 -4.86
N GLU A 2 7.49 23.68 -4.51
CA GLU A 2 7.86 22.63 -3.56
C GLU A 2 8.38 21.39 -4.28
N TYR A 3 9.45 20.81 -3.74
CA TYR A 3 10.17 19.69 -4.38
C TYR A 3 9.86 18.33 -3.76
N LEU A 4 9.39 18.30 -2.51
CA LEU A 4 9.21 17.07 -1.73
C LEU A 4 7.81 16.93 -1.12
N ALA A 5 6.91 17.88 -1.33
CA ALA A 5 5.60 17.89 -0.69
C ALA A 5 4.62 16.93 -1.39
N THR A 6 4.30 15.79 -0.77
CA THR A 6 3.43 14.76 -1.36
C THR A 6 1.98 14.82 -0.91
N SER A 7 1.68 15.57 0.16
CA SER A 7 0.33 15.67 0.73
C SER A 7 -0.74 16.02 -0.31
N SER A 8 -1.87 15.30 -0.30
CA SER A 8 -2.96 15.53 -1.24
C SER A 8 -3.70 16.86 -1.00
N ASP A 9 -3.74 17.36 0.25
CA ASP A 9 -4.33 18.65 0.63
C ASP A 9 -3.74 19.85 -0.13
N LEU A 10 -2.47 19.76 -0.52
CA LEU A 10 -1.77 20.79 -1.29
C LEU A 10 -2.28 20.95 -2.73
N ALA A 11 -3.21 20.08 -3.16
CA ALA A 11 -3.91 20.23 -4.43
C ALA A 11 -5.04 21.27 -4.40
N ASP A 12 -5.50 21.69 -3.21
CA ASP A 12 -6.56 22.69 -3.05
C ASP A 12 -6.09 24.07 -3.55
N ARG A 13 -6.63 24.50 -4.69
CA ARG A 13 -6.30 25.78 -5.33
C ARG A 13 -7.00 26.97 -4.71
N GLU A 14 -8.09 26.77 -3.98
CA GLU A 14 -8.73 27.85 -3.22
C GLU A 14 -7.87 28.20 -2.01
N ARG A 15 -7.35 27.18 -1.34
CA ARG A 15 -6.47 27.34 -0.17
C ARG A 15 -5.02 27.67 -0.53
N TYR A 16 -4.50 27.12 -1.63
CA TYR A 16 -3.11 27.26 -2.06
C TYR A 16 -2.98 27.73 -3.53
N PRO A 17 -3.45 28.95 -3.87
CA PRO A 17 -3.54 29.41 -5.26
C PRO A 17 -2.18 29.54 -5.97
N SER A 18 -1.13 29.92 -5.25
CA SER A 18 0.23 30.15 -5.77
C SER A 18 1.18 28.96 -5.59
N LEU A 19 0.69 27.83 -5.05
CA LEU A 19 1.52 26.67 -4.79
C LEU A 19 1.72 25.83 -6.07
N TYR A 20 2.97 25.50 -6.37
CA TYR A 20 3.33 24.59 -7.43
C TYR A 20 4.25 23.52 -6.85
N ARG A 21 4.06 22.26 -7.23
CA ARG A 21 4.89 21.13 -6.80
C ARG A 21 5.35 20.31 -8.00
N LEU A 22 6.54 19.72 -7.87
CA LEU A 22 7.09 18.80 -8.88
C LEU A 22 6.75 17.33 -8.58
N THR A 23 6.32 17.04 -7.36
CA THR A 23 5.85 15.72 -6.93
C THR A 23 4.45 15.46 -7.48
N ALA A 24 4.25 14.28 -8.08
CA ALA A 24 2.92 13.82 -8.44
C ALA A 24 2.08 13.62 -7.15
N PRO A 25 0.77 13.92 -7.18
CA PRO A 25 -0.14 13.49 -6.13
C PRO A 25 -0.05 11.97 -5.96
N GLU A 26 -0.13 11.48 -4.72
CA GLU A 26 -0.25 10.04 -4.49
C GLU A 26 -1.57 9.53 -5.10
N ARG A 27 -1.47 8.72 -6.16
CA ARG A 27 -2.62 8.14 -6.88
C ARG A 27 -2.73 6.62 -6.69
N VAL A 28 -2.17 6.13 -5.60
CA VAL A 28 -2.16 4.69 -5.27
C VAL A 28 -3.59 4.19 -5.10
N GLY A 29 -4.48 4.99 -4.48
CA GLY A 29 -5.91 4.65 -4.35
C GLY A 29 -6.58 4.34 -5.69
N SER A 30 -6.45 5.22 -6.68
CA SER A 30 -7.04 5.02 -8.01
C SER A 30 -6.46 3.78 -8.72
N ALA A 31 -5.15 3.52 -8.57
CA ALA A 31 -4.50 2.34 -9.16
C ALA A 31 -4.99 1.03 -8.51
N VAL A 32 -5.18 1.01 -7.19
CA VAL A 32 -5.78 -0.14 -6.49
C VAL A 32 -7.21 -0.34 -6.97
N VAL A 33 -8.03 0.71 -7.06
CA VAL A 33 -9.42 0.59 -7.55
C VAL A 33 -9.48 0.04 -8.98
N GLU A 34 -8.59 0.48 -9.86
CA GLU A 34 -8.54 -0.04 -11.23
C GLU A 34 -8.09 -1.51 -11.29
N LEU A 35 -7.16 -1.90 -10.41
CA LEU A 35 -6.78 -3.30 -10.22
C LEU A 35 -7.98 -4.15 -9.78
N LEU A 36 -8.75 -3.68 -8.79
CA LEU A 36 -9.95 -4.38 -8.30
C LEU A 36 -10.98 -4.55 -9.43
N LYS A 37 -11.21 -3.52 -10.23
CA LYS A 37 -12.13 -3.58 -11.39
C LYS A 37 -11.66 -4.57 -12.44
N THR A 38 -10.37 -4.57 -12.78
CA THR A 38 -9.77 -5.47 -13.77
C THR A 38 -10.05 -6.94 -13.44
N PHE A 39 -10.00 -7.30 -12.16
CA PHE A 39 -10.25 -8.66 -11.69
C PHE A 39 -11.70 -8.92 -11.23
N ASN A 40 -12.61 -7.95 -11.40
CA ASN A 40 -14.01 -8.01 -10.94
C ASN A 40 -14.14 -8.31 -9.44
N TRP A 41 -13.25 -7.74 -8.65
CA TRP A 41 -13.25 -7.88 -7.19
C TRP A 41 -14.12 -6.82 -6.53
N SER A 42 -15.23 -7.25 -5.93
CA SER A 42 -16.24 -6.38 -5.35
C SER A 42 -16.29 -6.39 -3.82
N ARG A 43 -15.41 -7.14 -3.15
CA ARG A 43 -15.45 -7.31 -1.69
C ARG A 43 -14.04 -7.40 -1.12
N ILE A 44 -13.64 -6.41 -0.34
CA ILE A 44 -12.26 -6.27 0.16
C ILE A 44 -12.21 -6.03 1.67
N GLY A 45 -11.09 -6.43 2.30
CA GLY A 45 -10.68 -5.97 3.62
C GLY A 45 -9.57 -4.93 3.50
N ILE A 46 -9.50 -3.99 4.45
CA ILE A 46 -8.44 -2.97 4.50
C ILE A 46 -7.76 -3.06 5.86
N ILE A 47 -6.44 -3.19 5.89
CA ILE A 47 -5.62 -3.06 7.09
C ILE A 47 -4.80 -1.78 6.95
N GLN A 48 -4.94 -0.88 7.91
CA GLN A 48 -4.45 0.49 7.82
C GLN A 48 -3.72 0.93 9.09
N GLN A 49 -2.53 1.51 8.96
CA GLN A 49 -1.87 2.27 10.03
C GLN A 49 -2.21 3.76 9.84
N ALA A 50 -3.02 4.32 10.72
CA ALA A 50 -3.50 5.71 10.61
C ALA A 50 -2.47 6.71 11.19
N GLU A 51 -1.28 6.77 10.57
CA GLU A 51 -0.17 7.61 11.02
C GLU A 51 0.43 8.43 9.87
N GLY A 52 0.70 9.71 10.11
CA GLY A 52 1.43 10.58 9.19
C GLY A 52 0.81 10.64 7.78
N ASN A 53 1.62 10.34 6.77
CA ASN A 53 1.21 10.37 5.37
C ASN A 53 0.27 9.23 4.97
N LEU A 54 0.31 8.09 5.69
CA LEU A 54 -0.53 6.93 5.39
C LEU A 54 -2.03 7.27 5.49
N SER A 55 -2.40 8.14 6.42
CA SER A 55 -3.78 8.62 6.59
C SER A 55 -4.34 9.27 5.32
N MET A 56 -3.48 9.96 4.54
CA MET A 56 -3.90 10.55 3.26
C MET A 56 -4.15 9.47 2.21
N THR A 57 -3.22 8.52 2.04
CA THR A 57 -3.38 7.37 1.13
C THR A 57 -4.66 6.58 1.42
N ILE A 58 -4.94 6.35 2.71
CA ILE A 58 -6.15 5.67 3.19
C ILE A 58 -7.42 6.43 2.80
N ASN A 59 -7.44 7.74 3.04
CA ASN A 59 -8.60 8.58 2.75
C ASN A 59 -8.85 8.67 1.24
N ASP A 60 -7.79 8.84 0.46
CA ASP A 60 -7.87 8.86 -1.00
C ASP A 60 -8.38 7.51 -1.54
N LEU A 61 -7.88 6.37 -1.02
CA LEU A 61 -8.40 5.04 -1.37
C LEU A 61 -9.89 4.90 -1.03
N LYS A 62 -10.33 5.31 0.16
CA LYS A 62 -11.74 5.23 0.57
C LYS A 62 -12.63 6.07 -0.33
N LYS A 63 -12.22 7.31 -0.65
CA LYS A 63 -12.94 8.21 -1.54
C LYS A 63 -13.08 7.62 -2.96
N GLU A 64 -12.03 7.01 -3.48
CA GLU A 64 -12.07 6.32 -4.78
C GLU A 64 -12.98 5.09 -4.75
N LEU A 65 -13.07 4.39 -3.61
CA LEU A 65 -13.97 3.25 -3.42
C LEU A 65 -15.45 3.66 -3.28
N GLU A 66 -15.76 4.83 -2.70
CA GLU A 66 -17.14 5.33 -2.50
C GLU A 66 -17.94 5.46 -3.80
N VAL A 67 -17.27 5.74 -4.91
CA VAL A 67 -17.89 5.86 -6.25
C VAL A 67 -17.91 4.53 -7.02
N THR A 68 -17.62 3.41 -6.34
CA THR A 68 -17.59 2.06 -6.93
C THR A 68 -18.55 1.12 -6.21
N ASN A 69 -18.81 -0.04 -6.84
CA ASN A 69 -19.61 -1.10 -6.22
C ASN A 69 -18.78 -2.07 -5.35
N VAL A 70 -17.61 -1.62 -4.86
CA VAL A 70 -16.72 -2.43 -4.02
C VAL A 70 -17.10 -2.24 -2.54
N ALA A 71 -17.50 -3.32 -1.88
CA ALA A 71 -17.81 -3.33 -0.47
C ALA A 71 -16.54 -3.52 0.38
N VAL A 72 -16.30 -2.58 1.31
CA VAL A 72 -15.26 -2.69 2.34
C VAL A 72 -15.87 -3.38 3.57
N ILE A 73 -15.43 -4.61 3.85
CA ILE A 73 -16.09 -5.45 4.86
C ILE A 73 -15.77 -5.01 6.29
N ALA A 74 -14.53 -4.61 6.55
CA ALA A 74 -14.09 -4.01 7.80
C ALA A 74 -12.74 -3.32 7.58
N PRO A 75 -12.62 -2.00 7.81
CA PRO A 75 -11.32 -1.38 7.95
C PRO A 75 -10.75 -1.74 9.33
N ILE A 76 -9.56 -2.34 9.36
CA ILE A 76 -8.83 -2.66 10.57
C ILE A 76 -7.70 -1.67 10.77
N SER A 77 -7.68 -1.05 11.93
CA SER A 77 -6.52 -0.29 12.36
C SER A 77 -5.42 -1.26 12.80
N ALA A 78 -4.28 -1.19 12.12
CA ALA A 78 -3.07 -1.85 12.56
C ALA A 78 -2.63 -1.26 13.90
N SER A 79 -2.32 -2.14 14.85
CA SER A 79 -1.81 -1.78 16.17
C SER A 79 -0.36 -2.24 16.28
N THR A 80 0.44 -1.50 17.04
CA THR A 80 1.78 -1.96 17.44
C THR A 80 1.71 -3.11 18.44
N ASP A 81 0.58 -3.28 19.12
CA ASP A 81 0.30 -4.46 19.95
C ASP A 81 -0.04 -5.65 19.05
N SER A 82 0.82 -6.67 19.08
CA SER A 82 0.69 -7.87 18.28
C SER A 82 -0.55 -8.71 18.62
N ASN A 83 -1.03 -8.69 19.86
CA ASN A 83 -2.23 -9.43 20.25
C ASN A 83 -3.49 -8.76 19.69
N LEU A 84 -3.58 -7.43 19.82
CA LEU A 84 -4.68 -6.66 19.25
C LEU A 84 -4.71 -6.76 17.72
N LEU A 85 -3.55 -6.77 17.07
CA LEU A 85 -3.46 -6.98 15.63
C LEU A 85 -3.99 -8.36 15.25
N LEU A 86 -3.63 -9.41 16.00
CA LEU A 86 -4.07 -10.78 15.74
C LEU A 86 -5.59 -10.93 15.91
N GLU A 87 -6.16 -10.39 16.99
CA GLU A 87 -7.61 -10.35 17.22
C GLU A 87 -8.36 -9.62 16.09
N ASN A 88 -7.85 -8.47 15.66
CA ASN A 88 -8.44 -7.74 14.55
C ASN A 88 -8.38 -8.54 13.24
N MET A 89 -7.26 -9.23 12.97
CA MET A 89 -7.12 -10.06 11.77
C MET A 89 -7.99 -11.32 11.81
N GLU A 90 -8.30 -11.88 12.98
CA GLU A 90 -9.31 -12.92 13.13
C GLU A 90 -10.69 -12.46 12.67
N ALA A 91 -11.04 -11.17 12.88
CA ALA A 91 -12.27 -10.62 12.34
C ALA A 91 -12.32 -10.66 10.80
N LEU A 92 -11.20 -10.41 10.09
CA LEU A 92 -11.15 -10.55 8.61
C LEU A 92 -11.44 -11.98 8.18
N LYS A 93 -10.86 -12.94 8.91
CA LYS A 93 -11.06 -14.37 8.66
C LYS A 93 -12.54 -14.73 8.78
N ASN A 94 -13.17 -14.32 9.88
CA ASN A 94 -14.58 -14.59 10.16
C ASN A 94 -15.53 -13.89 9.18
N LEU A 95 -15.10 -12.75 8.60
CA LEU A 95 -15.85 -12.01 7.60
C LEU A 95 -15.60 -12.53 6.16
N HIS A 96 -14.75 -13.55 6.00
CA HIS A 96 -14.38 -14.17 4.73
C HIS A 96 -13.80 -13.14 3.73
N ALA A 97 -12.99 -12.21 4.23
CA ALA A 97 -12.25 -11.27 3.38
C ALA A 97 -11.09 -12.01 2.70
N ARG A 98 -11.12 -12.10 1.37
CA ARG A 98 -10.10 -12.81 0.56
C ARG A 98 -9.13 -11.87 -0.13
N ILE A 99 -9.51 -10.61 -0.30
CA ILE A 99 -8.69 -9.58 -0.94
C ILE A 99 -8.42 -8.54 0.13
N ILE A 100 -7.15 -8.36 0.45
CA ILE A 100 -6.73 -7.58 1.62
C ILE A 100 -5.77 -6.50 1.14
N VAL A 101 -6.18 -5.25 1.32
CA VAL A 101 -5.35 -4.08 1.02
C VAL A 101 -4.66 -3.63 2.31
N VAL A 102 -3.34 -3.49 2.26
CA VAL A 102 -2.52 -3.11 3.41
C VAL A 102 -1.83 -1.77 3.14
N THR A 103 -2.07 -0.81 4.03
CA THR A 103 -1.42 0.50 4.05
C THR A 103 -0.76 0.70 5.42
N ALA A 104 0.52 0.35 5.52
CA ALA A 104 1.28 0.40 6.76
C ALA A 104 2.78 0.55 6.50
N PHE A 105 3.52 1.09 7.47
CA PHE A 105 4.98 1.13 7.40
C PHE A 105 5.59 -0.27 7.43
N GLN A 106 6.86 -0.39 7.03
CA GLN A 106 7.54 -1.67 6.88
C GLN A 106 7.50 -2.53 8.14
N GLU A 107 7.77 -1.95 9.31
CA GLU A 107 7.77 -2.68 10.59
C GLU A 107 6.41 -3.29 10.92
N THR A 108 5.33 -2.49 10.81
CA THR A 108 3.96 -2.95 11.01
C THR A 108 3.53 -3.96 9.94
N THR A 109 4.01 -3.79 8.70
CA THR A 109 3.73 -4.73 7.61
C THR A 109 4.34 -6.10 7.88
N LEU A 110 5.56 -6.17 8.44
CA LEU A 110 6.17 -7.43 8.88
C LEU A 110 5.34 -8.11 9.97
N GLN A 111 4.78 -7.34 10.93
CA GLN A 111 3.87 -7.88 11.93
C GLN A 111 2.59 -8.45 11.31
N ILE A 112 1.98 -7.72 10.37
CA ILE A 112 0.78 -8.15 9.64
C ILE A 112 1.05 -9.46 8.88
N ILE A 113 2.18 -9.55 8.19
CA ILE A 113 2.58 -10.75 7.44
C ILE A 113 2.75 -11.94 8.39
N CYS A 114 3.45 -11.77 9.51
CA CYS A 114 3.62 -12.85 10.49
C CYS A 114 2.29 -13.30 11.10
N SER A 115 1.38 -12.36 11.41
CA SER A 115 0.03 -12.67 11.89
C SER A 115 -0.83 -13.37 10.84
N ALA A 116 -0.75 -12.95 9.58
CA ALA A 116 -1.43 -13.61 8.46
C ALA A 116 -0.99 -15.07 8.31
N TYR A 117 0.31 -15.36 8.46
CA TYR A 117 0.82 -16.72 8.45
C TYR A 117 0.22 -17.55 9.59
N LYS A 118 0.27 -17.05 10.83
CA LYS A 118 -0.29 -17.73 12.01
C LYS A 118 -1.79 -18.02 11.89
N LEU A 119 -2.53 -17.15 11.22
CA LEU A 119 -3.98 -17.29 10.99
C LEU A 119 -4.35 -18.08 9.73
N ALA A 120 -3.35 -18.54 8.96
CA ALA A 120 -3.51 -19.21 7.67
C ALA A 120 -4.26 -18.35 6.62
N LEU A 121 -3.96 -17.06 6.57
CA LEU A 121 -4.51 -16.09 5.61
C LEU A 121 -3.59 -15.94 4.38
N TYR A 122 -3.25 -17.05 3.72
CA TYR A 122 -2.35 -17.09 2.57
C TYR A 122 -2.71 -18.21 1.60
N GLY A 123 -2.00 -18.27 0.47
CA GLY A 123 -2.23 -19.24 -0.60
C GLY A 123 -3.28 -18.78 -1.60
N ILE A 124 -3.69 -19.68 -2.50
CA ILE A 124 -4.48 -19.36 -3.71
C ILE A 124 -5.85 -18.70 -3.45
N GLN A 125 -6.34 -18.75 -2.22
CA GLN A 125 -7.64 -18.17 -1.84
C GLN A 125 -7.53 -16.71 -1.40
N PHE A 126 -6.32 -16.19 -1.21
CA PHE A 126 -6.05 -14.87 -0.69
C PHE A 126 -5.23 -14.04 -1.67
N VAL A 127 -5.55 -12.76 -1.76
CA VAL A 127 -4.79 -11.77 -2.51
C VAL A 127 -4.41 -10.64 -1.57
N TRP A 128 -3.12 -10.38 -1.46
CA TRP A 128 -2.56 -9.28 -0.68
C TRP A 128 -2.13 -8.15 -1.60
N ILE A 129 -2.54 -6.92 -1.29
CA ILE A 129 -2.19 -5.71 -2.03
C ILE A 129 -1.55 -4.74 -1.05
N PHE A 130 -0.26 -4.48 -1.19
CA PHE A 130 0.47 -3.51 -0.37
C PHE A 130 0.58 -2.17 -1.09
N THR A 131 0.26 -1.08 -0.41
CA THR A 131 0.23 0.28 -1.02
C THR A 131 1.51 1.09 -0.78
N GLU A 132 2.40 0.60 0.08
CA GLU A 132 3.63 1.29 0.44
C GLU A 132 4.84 0.69 -0.25
N LYS A 133 5.89 1.51 -0.37
CA LYS A 133 7.18 1.05 -0.87
C LYS A 133 8.03 0.54 0.29
N TYR A 134 8.48 -0.71 0.19
CA TYR A 134 9.40 -1.33 1.13
C TYR A 134 10.80 -1.49 0.53
N SER A 135 11.79 -1.84 1.37
CA SER A 135 13.08 -2.30 0.88
C SER A 135 12.94 -3.60 0.09
N ASN A 136 13.86 -3.86 -0.84
CA ASN A 136 13.92 -5.15 -1.51
C ASN A 136 14.02 -6.26 -0.47
N GLU A 137 13.24 -7.32 -0.64
CA GLU A 137 13.25 -8.50 0.25
C GLU A 137 13.03 -8.16 1.73
N PHE A 138 12.26 -7.10 2.03
CA PHE A 138 12.05 -6.60 3.40
C PHE A 138 11.57 -7.67 4.39
N TRP A 139 10.89 -8.71 3.91
CA TRP A 139 10.35 -9.81 4.72
C TRP A 139 11.41 -10.81 5.20
N ARG A 140 12.63 -10.82 4.63
CA ARG A 140 13.70 -11.75 5.04
C ARG A 140 14.21 -11.49 6.46
N ASN A 141 14.28 -10.22 6.85
CA ASN A 141 14.73 -9.80 8.18
C ASN A 141 13.53 -9.31 9.00
N SER A 142 12.63 -10.23 9.34
CA SER A 142 11.41 -9.89 10.08
C SER A 142 11.72 -9.37 11.49
N GLY A 143 12.72 -9.93 12.18
CA GLY A 143 12.96 -9.65 13.60
C GLY A 143 11.81 -10.09 14.52
N PHE A 144 10.82 -10.79 13.98
CA PHE A 144 9.62 -11.28 14.68
C PHE A 144 9.72 -12.81 14.87
N SER A 145 8.70 -13.39 15.52
CA SER A 145 8.63 -14.83 15.78
C SER A 145 8.54 -15.72 14.52
N CYS A 146 8.32 -15.13 13.34
CA CYS A 146 8.19 -15.87 12.08
C CYS A 146 9.51 -15.92 11.31
N THR A 147 9.81 -17.08 10.74
CA THR A 147 10.99 -17.33 9.90
C THR A 147 10.81 -16.74 8.50
N GLU A 148 11.91 -16.58 7.76
CA GLU A 148 11.89 -16.06 6.38
C GLU A 148 10.93 -16.85 5.47
N THR A 149 10.92 -18.18 5.56
CA THR A 149 10.08 -19.05 4.72
C THR A 149 8.59 -18.88 5.02
N GLU A 150 8.23 -18.70 6.29
CA GLU A 150 6.87 -18.41 6.72
C GLU A 150 6.39 -17.06 6.20
N MET A 151 7.25 -16.04 6.27
CA MET A 151 6.96 -14.71 5.75
C MET A 151 6.83 -14.73 4.22
N GLN A 152 7.73 -15.43 3.53
CA GLN A 152 7.71 -15.61 2.08
C GLN A 152 6.40 -16.25 1.60
N THR A 153 5.86 -17.21 2.34
CA THR A 153 4.62 -17.93 2.00
C THR A 153 3.42 -16.99 1.88
N VAL A 154 3.38 -15.91 2.67
CA VAL A 154 2.30 -14.91 2.62
C VAL A 154 2.52 -13.89 1.51
N VAL A 155 3.77 -13.50 1.27
CA VAL A 155 4.14 -12.50 0.28
C VAL A 155 4.09 -13.05 -1.16
N GLU A 156 4.18 -14.36 -1.32
CA GLU A 156 4.11 -15.02 -2.62
C GLU A 156 2.78 -14.72 -3.33
N GLY A 157 2.87 -14.13 -4.52
CA GLY A 157 1.70 -13.71 -5.31
C GLY A 157 1.05 -12.39 -4.87
N ALA A 158 1.64 -11.64 -3.94
CA ALA A 158 1.15 -10.33 -3.53
C ALA A 158 1.42 -9.23 -4.58
N PHE A 159 0.51 -8.25 -4.64
CA PHE A 159 0.70 -7.03 -5.43
C PHE A 159 1.34 -5.94 -4.58
N PHE A 160 2.30 -5.23 -5.16
CA PHE A 160 2.90 -4.02 -4.58
C PHE A 160 2.54 -2.84 -5.48
N CYS A 161 1.69 -1.94 -4.98
CA CYS A 161 1.22 -0.78 -5.71
C CYS A 161 1.80 0.48 -5.05
N HIS A 162 2.82 1.07 -5.67
CA HIS A 162 3.42 2.30 -5.17
C HIS A 162 3.80 3.22 -6.34
N THR A 163 4.03 4.50 -6.06
CA THR A 163 4.49 5.45 -7.07
C THR A 163 5.94 5.17 -7.47
N VAL A 164 6.26 5.36 -8.74
CA VAL A 164 7.64 5.27 -9.26
C VAL A 164 8.20 6.69 -9.38
N LYS A 165 9.38 6.93 -8.81
CA LYS A 165 10.03 8.25 -8.80
C LYS A 165 10.91 8.52 -10.03
N HIS A 166 11.12 7.52 -10.88
CA HIS A 166 12.04 7.57 -12.01
C HIS A 166 11.35 7.02 -13.26
N ASN A 167 11.65 7.58 -14.43
CA ASN A 167 11.20 6.99 -15.68
C ASN A 167 11.83 5.59 -15.82
N PRO A 168 11.04 4.50 -15.93
CA PRO A 168 11.59 3.17 -16.14
C PRO A 168 12.06 2.97 -17.58
N PHE A 169 11.66 3.83 -18.52
CA PHE A 169 12.05 3.76 -19.93
C PHE A 169 13.34 4.56 -20.18
N GLU A 170 14.21 4.05 -21.05
CA GLU A 170 15.46 4.71 -21.46
C GLU A 170 15.18 5.79 -22.54
N GLU A 171 14.34 6.76 -22.19
CA GLU A 171 14.03 7.90 -23.06
C GLU A 171 14.92 9.11 -22.74
N ILE A 172 15.27 9.86 -23.78
CA ILE A 172 16.09 11.07 -23.66
C ILE A 172 15.21 12.21 -23.16
N GLY A 173 15.57 12.80 -22.01
CA GLY A 173 14.91 13.97 -21.46
C GLY A 173 15.42 15.30 -22.04
N ILE A 174 14.85 16.42 -21.57
CA ILE A 174 15.19 17.78 -22.04
C ILE A 174 16.67 18.17 -21.86
N ALA A 175 17.37 17.53 -20.92
CA ALA A 175 18.80 17.71 -20.69
C ALA A 175 19.69 16.86 -21.63
N ASN A 176 19.09 16.21 -22.64
CA ASN A 176 19.75 15.32 -23.60
C ASN A 176 20.47 14.13 -22.93
N ILE A 177 19.90 13.61 -21.83
CA ILE A 177 20.37 12.46 -21.07
C ILE A 177 19.20 11.56 -20.67
N THR A 178 19.48 10.30 -20.37
CA THR A 178 18.49 9.33 -19.87
C THR A 178 18.42 9.33 -18.33
N CYS A 179 17.39 8.71 -17.76
CA CYS A 179 17.29 8.52 -16.31
C CYS A 179 18.43 7.64 -15.76
N LYS A 180 19.01 6.77 -16.58
CA LYS A 180 20.14 5.92 -16.17
C LYS A 180 21.43 6.72 -16.02
N ASP A 181 21.68 7.66 -16.92
CA ASP A 181 22.86 8.54 -16.88
C ASP A 181 22.88 9.39 -15.60
N THR A 182 21.71 9.78 -15.10
CA THR A 182 21.61 10.53 -13.83
C THR A 182 21.91 9.70 -12.58
N ARG A 183 21.87 8.37 -12.66
CA ARG A 183 22.17 7.49 -11.50
C ARG A 183 23.65 7.15 -11.36
N LEU A 184 24.44 7.35 -12.41
CA LEU A 184 25.87 7.04 -12.45
C LEU A 184 26.75 8.23 -12.07
N ARG A 185 26.14 9.37 -11.70
CA ARG A 185 26.80 10.58 -11.22
C ARG A 185 26.49 10.79 -9.75
#